data_AF-A0A5P0YU70-F1
#
_entry.id   AF-A0A5P0YU70-F1
#
_cell.length_a   1.000
_cell.length_b   1.000
_cell.length_c   1.000
_cell.angle_alpha   90.00
_cell.angle_beta   90.00
_cell.angle_gamma   90.00
#
_symmetry.space_group_name_H-M   'P 1'
#
loop_
_entity.id
_entity.type
_entity.pdbx_description
1 polymer ?
#
loop_
_entity_poly.entity_id
_entity_poly.type
_entity_poly.pdbx_seq_one_letter_code
_entity_poly.pdbx_strand_id
1 'polypeptide(L)'
;MTSHEPGSADHPYTPPPPPRGGRGKALGFGCLGALIVLAFLVVVALAVRDDGGDSEELPSPTPATTGPADPGVEEPEGPEAREEAAEFRECVEENGTDPEKMALQRVTAVTGSRDLNRENAAAEVFTDLPGGRVGPSIGQARLIAGAFASCYEADNGTVTVYSADGNMLATGRF
;
A
#
# COMPACT_ATOMS: atom_id res chain seq x y z
N MET A 1 -25.96 -32.37 66.33
CA MET A 1 -24.85 -31.43 66.59
C MET A 1 -23.71 -31.87 65.68
N THR A 2 -23.23 -31.19 64.66
CA THR A 2 -23.42 -29.86 64.06
C THR A 2 -22.82 -29.96 62.65
N SER A 3 -23.47 -29.39 61.65
CA SER A 3 -22.96 -29.20 60.29
C SER A 3 -21.67 -28.37 60.29
N HIS A 4 -20.79 -28.60 59.30
CA HIS A 4 -19.75 -27.64 58.92
C HIS A 4 -19.59 -27.66 57.39
N GLU A 5 -20.12 -26.62 56.74
CA GLU A 5 -19.66 -26.05 55.46
C GLU A 5 -18.83 -24.79 55.81
N PRO A 6 -18.28 -24.00 54.86
CA PRO A 6 -17.46 -24.31 53.67
C PRO A 6 -16.18 -23.42 53.66
N GLY A 7 -15.34 -23.47 52.62
CA GLY A 7 -14.16 -22.59 52.52
C GLY A 7 -13.64 -22.44 51.09
N SER A 8 -14.44 -21.83 50.22
CA SER A 8 -14.08 -21.46 48.85
C SER A 8 -13.14 -20.25 48.85
N ALA A 9 -12.13 -20.30 47.98
CA ALA A 9 -11.12 -19.28 47.79
C ALA A 9 -11.71 -17.94 47.29
N ASP A 10 -11.29 -16.86 47.93
CA ASP A 10 -11.46 -15.47 47.52
C ASP A 10 -10.72 -15.21 46.19
N HIS A 11 -11.47 -14.88 45.14
CA HIS A 11 -10.93 -14.23 43.94
C HIS A 11 -11.34 -12.74 43.97
N PRO A 12 -10.39 -11.79 43.83
CA PRO A 12 -10.76 -10.38 43.78
C PRO A 12 -11.50 -10.04 42.47
N TYR A 13 -12.70 -9.49 42.63
CA TYR A 13 -13.54 -8.93 41.58
C TYR A 13 -12.86 -7.71 40.94
N THR A 14 -12.61 -7.76 39.63
CA THR A 14 -12.24 -6.58 38.83
C THR A 14 -13.47 -6.10 38.06
N PRO A 15 -13.83 -4.81 38.13
CA PRO A 15 -14.99 -4.28 37.42
C PRO A 15 -14.73 -4.22 35.90
N PRO A 16 -15.77 -4.42 35.06
CA PRO A 16 -15.64 -4.31 33.61
C PRO A 16 -15.42 -2.86 33.17
N PRO A 17 -14.70 -2.62 32.05
CA PRO A 17 -14.49 -1.27 31.53
C PRO A 17 -15.79 -0.66 30.98
N PRO A 18 -15.95 0.68 31.05
CA PRO A 18 -17.17 1.35 30.60
C PRO A 18 -17.32 1.34 29.06
N PRO A 19 -18.57 1.35 28.55
CA PRO A 19 -18.85 1.36 27.12
C PRO A 19 -18.45 2.67 26.46
N ARG A 20 -17.79 2.59 25.30
CA ARG A 20 -17.38 3.75 24.49
C ARG A 20 -18.59 4.33 23.76
N GLY A 21 -19.02 5.53 24.19
CA GLY A 21 -19.96 6.38 23.46
C GLY A 21 -19.31 7.04 22.25
N GLY A 22 -20.06 7.18 21.16
CA GLY A 22 -19.56 7.66 19.87
C GLY A 22 -19.54 9.18 19.66
N ARG A 23 -19.07 9.51 18.45
CA ARG A 23 -19.20 10.78 17.69
C ARG A 23 -18.29 11.95 18.11
N GLY A 24 -17.33 12.23 17.23
CA GLY A 24 -16.69 13.54 17.09
C GLY A 24 -16.20 13.72 15.65
N LYS A 25 -16.91 14.54 14.87
CA LYS A 25 -16.45 15.08 13.59
C LYS A 25 -15.60 16.32 13.88
N ALA A 26 -14.61 16.56 13.01
CA ALA A 26 -14.09 17.87 12.57
C ALA A 26 -12.56 18.08 12.71
N LEU A 27 -11.93 18.22 11.53
CA LEU A 27 -11.27 19.44 11.07
C LEU A 27 -9.88 19.81 11.64
N GLY A 28 -8.89 19.80 10.73
CA GLY A 28 -7.83 20.80 10.69
C GLY A 28 -6.42 20.34 11.08
N PHE A 29 -5.63 19.89 10.10
CA PHE A 29 -4.16 19.83 10.22
C PHE A 29 -3.45 20.51 9.04
N GLY A 30 -3.98 21.63 8.59
CA GLY A 30 -3.30 22.55 7.68
C GLY A 30 -2.60 23.67 8.43
N CYS A 31 -1.50 23.37 9.16
CA CYS A 31 -0.47 24.38 9.48
C CYS A 31 0.77 23.85 10.23
N LEU A 32 0.89 22.54 10.52
CA LEU A 32 2.07 21.99 11.21
C LEU A 32 3.06 21.27 10.27
N GLY A 33 2.67 20.98 9.02
CA GLY A 33 3.57 20.40 8.02
C GLY A 33 4.56 21.39 7.40
N ALA A 34 4.22 22.69 7.35
CA ALA A 34 5.04 23.71 6.69
C ALA A 34 6.35 24.03 7.44
N LEU A 35 6.36 23.90 8.78
CA LEU A 35 7.56 24.16 9.58
C LEU A 35 8.59 23.03 9.50
N ILE A 36 8.13 21.78 9.30
CA ILE A 36 8.99 20.60 9.17
C ILE A 36 9.73 20.62 7.82
N VAL A 37 9.07 21.06 6.74
CA VAL A 37 9.67 21.19 5.41
C VAL A 37 10.73 22.29 5.36
N LEU A 38 10.50 23.43 6.02
CA LEU A 38 11.47 24.54 6.05
C LEU A 38 12.73 24.18 6.85
N ALA A 39 12.58 23.45 7.97
CA ALA A 39 13.72 23.00 8.79
C ALA A 39 14.61 22.01 8.04
N PHE A 40 14.03 21.10 7.24
CA PHE A 40 14.79 20.15 6.43
C PHE A 40 15.62 20.81 5.32
N LEU A 41 15.10 21.87 4.68
CA LEU A 41 15.83 22.60 3.62
C LEU A 41 17.04 23.39 4.16
N VAL A 42 16.98 23.90 5.39
CA VAL A 42 18.11 24.62 6.02
C VAL A 42 19.24 23.67 6.40
N VAL A 43 18.94 22.44 6.82
CA VAL A 43 19.95 21.43 7.16
C VAL A 43 20.74 20.98 5.92
N VAL A 44 20.10 20.84 4.77
CA VAL A 44 20.76 20.44 3.51
C VAL A 44 21.69 21.54 2.96
N ALA A 45 21.37 22.82 3.18
CA ALA A 45 22.19 23.94 2.70
C ALA A 45 23.46 24.20 3.52
N LEU A 46 23.54 23.73 4.77
CA LEU A 46 24.71 23.93 5.64
C LEU A 46 25.73 22.78 5.61
N ALA A 47 25.43 21.67 4.93
CA ALA A 47 26.27 20.46 4.93
C ALA A 47 27.26 20.36 3.75
N VAL A 48 27.43 21.40 2.92
CA VAL A 48 28.47 21.43 1.87
C VAL A 48 29.69 22.18 2.39
N ARG A 49 30.41 21.56 3.33
CA ARG A 49 31.83 21.83 3.60
C ARG A 49 32.56 20.51 3.87
N ASP A 50 33.64 20.37 3.13
CA ASP A 50 34.60 19.27 3.03
C ASP A 50 35.27 18.91 4.37
N ASP A 51 35.58 17.62 4.55
CA ASP A 51 36.79 17.03 5.18
C ASP A 51 36.52 15.86 6.17
N GLY A 52 37.09 14.69 5.87
CA GLY A 52 37.45 13.66 6.86
C GLY A 52 36.42 12.58 7.22
N GLY A 53 36.21 11.59 6.34
CA GLY A 53 35.36 10.43 6.63
C GLY A 53 36.11 9.26 7.28
N ASP A 54 35.96 9.09 8.58
CA ASP A 54 36.09 7.78 9.25
C ASP A 54 34.70 7.10 9.20
N SER A 55 34.61 6.01 8.44
CA SER A 55 33.34 5.32 8.17
C SER A 55 33.00 4.38 9.31
N GLU A 56 32.23 4.85 10.28
CA GLU A 56 31.46 3.97 11.16
C GLU A 56 30.24 3.44 10.39
N GLU A 57 30.26 2.12 10.20
CA GLU A 57 29.29 1.32 9.47
C GLU A 57 27.89 1.42 10.11
N LEU A 58 27.02 2.24 9.52
CA LEU A 58 25.58 2.15 9.70
C LEU A 58 25.04 1.08 8.73
N PRO A 59 24.09 0.23 9.14
CA PRO A 59 23.53 -0.79 8.25
C PRO A 59 22.87 -0.11 7.05
N SER A 60 23.54 -0.24 5.91
CA SER A 60 23.03 0.20 4.61
C SER A 60 21.69 -0.47 4.34
N PRO A 61 20.68 0.24 3.77
CA PRO A 61 19.55 -0.45 3.18
C PRO A 61 20.11 -1.38 2.11
N THR A 62 19.88 -2.68 2.29
CA THR A 62 20.36 -3.72 1.40
C THR A 62 20.03 -3.31 -0.04
N PRO A 63 21.02 -3.23 -0.95
CA PRO A 63 20.72 -3.05 -2.36
C PRO A 63 19.81 -4.19 -2.77
N ALA A 64 18.64 -3.86 -3.33
CA ALA A 64 17.75 -4.83 -3.94
C ALA A 64 18.61 -5.70 -4.86
N THR A 65 18.79 -6.95 -4.46
CA THR A 65 19.65 -7.92 -5.12
C THR A 65 19.40 -7.88 -6.62
N THR A 66 20.43 -7.65 -7.42
CA THR A 66 20.42 -7.92 -8.87
C THR A 66 20.30 -9.44 -9.03
N GLY A 67 19.10 -9.96 -8.79
CA GLY A 67 18.70 -11.27 -9.23
C GLY A 67 18.61 -11.31 -10.75
N PRO A 68 18.83 -12.48 -11.37
CA PRO A 68 18.61 -12.70 -12.80
C PRO A 68 17.23 -12.18 -13.22
N ALA A 69 17.13 -11.70 -14.47
CA ALA A 69 15.85 -11.30 -15.05
C ALA A 69 14.86 -12.46 -14.91
N ASP A 70 13.85 -12.27 -14.06
CA ASP A 70 12.74 -13.20 -13.92
C ASP A 70 12.03 -13.29 -15.28
N PRO A 71 11.63 -14.47 -15.76
CA PRO A 71 10.77 -14.55 -16.93
C PRO A 71 9.48 -13.79 -16.61
N GLY A 72 9.24 -12.70 -17.35
CA GLY A 72 8.09 -11.83 -17.12
C GLY A 72 6.76 -12.58 -17.19
N VAL A 73 5.77 -12.11 -16.43
CA VAL A 73 4.40 -12.65 -16.44
C VAL A 73 3.70 -12.23 -17.74
N GLU A 74 3.15 -13.19 -18.49
CA GLU A 74 2.39 -12.89 -19.70
C GLU A 74 1.05 -12.22 -19.36
N GLU A 75 0.69 -11.18 -20.13
CA GLU A 75 -0.61 -10.54 -20.01
C GLU A 75 -1.73 -11.52 -20.40
N PRO A 76 -2.80 -11.65 -19.58
CA PRO A 76 -3.91 -12.52 -19.88
C PRO A 76 -4.68 -12.02 -21.11
N GLU A 77 -4.86 -12.90 -22.08
CA GLU A 77 -5.72 -12.64 -23.23
C GLU A 77 -7.18 -12.95 -22.92
N GLY A 78 -8.09 -12.06 -23.35
CA GLY A 78 -9.52 -12.36 -23.33
C GLY A 78 -10.41 -11.16 -23.00
N PRO A 79 -11.73 -11.32 -23.17
CA PRO A 79 -12.69 -10.27 -22.84
C PRO A 79 -12.80 -10.03 -21.33
N GLU A 80 -12.75 -11.09 -20.50
CA GLU A 80 -12.94 -10.96 -19.05
C GLU A 80 -11.90 -10.03 -18.40
N ALA A 81 -10.62 -10.21 -18.73
CA ALA A 81 -9.56 -9.37 -18.18
C ALA A 81 -9.66 -7.89 -18.63
N ARG A 82 -10.21 -7.65 -19.83
CA ARG A 82 -10.47 -6.29 -20.35
C ARG A 82 -11.69 -5.65 -19.69
N GLU A 83 -12.71 -6.45 -19.40
CA GLU A 83 -13.90 -6.01 -18.68
C GLU A 83 -13.56 -5.65 -17.23
N GLU A 84 -12.79 -6.49 -16.52
CA GLU A 84 -12.29 -6.16 -15.19
C GLU A 84 -11.45 -4.87 -15.19
N ALA A 85 -10.63 -4.67 -16.23
CA ALA A 85 -9.89 -3.42 -16.39
C ALA A 85 -10.83 -2.22 -16.64
N ALA A 86 -11.96 -2.41 -17.33
CA ALA A 86 -12.94 -1.36 -17.56
C ALA A 86 -13.67 -0.98 -16.26
N GLU A 87 -14.07 -1.97 -15.45
CA GLU A 87 -14.68 -1.75 -14.13
C GLU A 87 -13.72 -1.00 -13.20
N PHE A 88 -12.44 -1.39 -13.21
CA PHE A 88 -11.43 -0.69 -12.42
C PHE A 88 -11.28 0.77 -12.86
N ARG A 89 -11.21 1.03 -14.18
CA ARG A 89 -11.17 2.40 -14.72
C ARG A 89 -12.39 3.21 -14.31
N GLU A 90 -13.59 2.65 -14.42
CA GLU A 90 -14.84 3.33 -14.04
C GLU A 90 -14.82 3.75 -12.55
N CYS A 91 -14.42 2.85 -11.66
CA CYS A 91 -14.30 3.20 -10.25
C CYS A 91 -13.30 4.34 -10.00
N VAL A 92 -12.13 4.33 -10.65
CA VAL A 92 -11.12 5.38 -10.51
C VAL A 92 -11.58 6.69 -11.15
N GLU A 93 -12.35 6.65 -12.23
CA GLU A 93 -12.95 7.85 -12.82
C GLU A 93 -13.89 8.56 -11.84
N GLU A 94 -14.67 7.80 -11.06
CA GLU A 94 -15.59 8.33 -10.06
C GLU A 94 -14.87 8.80 -8.78
N ASN A 95 -13.93 7.99 -8.26
CA ASN A 95 -13.40 8.17 -6.90
C ASN A 95 -11.92 8.57 -6.83
N GLY A 96 -11.17 8.41 -7.92
CA GLY A 96 -9.73 8.63 -7.97
C GLY A 96 -9.31 10.09 -8.07
N THR A 97 -8.04 10.34 -7.80
CA THR A 97 -7.37 11.62 -8.02
C THR A 97 -6.96 11.80 -9.49
N ASP A 98 -6.74 13.04 -9.93
CA ASP A 98 -6.25 13.33 -11.29
C ASP A 98 -5.00 12.52 -11.71
N PRO A 99 -3.94 12.39 -10.87
CA PRO A 99 -2.78 11.57 -11.25
C PRO A 99 -3.10 10.07 -11.34
N GLU A 100 -4.05 9.55 -10.57
CA GLU A 100 -4.50 8.15 -10.67
C GLU A 100 -5.28 7.92 -11.97
N LYS A 101 -6.20 8.81 -12.32
CA LYS A 101 -6.95 8.74 -13.59
C LYS A 101 -6.02 8.76 -14.81
N MET A 102 -4.98 9.59 -14.76
CA MET A 102 -3.95 9.62 -15.81
C MET A 102 -3.16 8.32 -15.89
N ALA A 103 -2.80 7.72 -14.75
CA ALA A 103 -2.05 6.46 -14.72
C ALA A 103 -2.88 5.28 -15.25
N LEU A 104 -4.20 5.28 -15.03
CA LEU A 104 -5.13 4.25 -15.51
C LEU A 104 -5.24 4.17 -17.04
N GLN A 105 -4.83 5.22 -17.78
CA GLN A 105 -4.72 5.16 -19.24
C GLN A 105 -3.67 4.15 -19.73
N ARG A 106 -2.80 3.67 -18.83
CA ARG A 106 -1.75 2.69 -19.11
C ARG A 106 -2.19 1.27 -18.78
N VAL A 107 -3.35 1.06 -18.15
CA VAL A 107 -3.83 -0.27 -17.78
C VAL A 107 -4.45 -0.96 -18.99
N THR A 108 -3.97 -2.15 -19.29
CA THR A 108 -4.37 -2.95 -20.47
C THR A 108 -5.30 -4.09 -20.07
N ALA A 109 -5.02 -4.75 -18.95
CA ALA A 109 -5.81 -5.84 -18.40
C ALA A 109 -5.77 -5.86 -16.87
N VAL A 110 -6.80 -6.45 -16.26
CA VAL A 110 -6.87 -6.71 -14.81
C VAL A 110 -7.41 -8.13 -14.63
N THR A 111 -6.89 -8.85 -13.65
CA THR A 111 -7.42 -10.15 -13.23
C THR A 111 -7.61 -10.20 -11.73
N GLY A 112 -8.60 -11.00 -11.32
CA GLY A 112 -8.87 -11.30 -9.92
C GLY A 112 -9.63 -10.21 -9.18
N SER A 113 -10.04 -9.10 -9.82
CA SER A 113 -10.75 -8.00 -9.15
C SER A 113 -12.19 -8.34 -8.78
N ARG A 114 -12.78 -9.39 -9.37
CA ARG A 114 -14.13 -9.90 -9.07
C ARG A 114 -14.15 -10.99 -7.99
N ASP A 115 -12.99 -11.48 -7.59
CA ASP A 115 -12.81 -12.67 -6.75
C ASP A 115 -12.30 -12.35 -5.33
N LEU A 116 -12.57 -11.13 -4.86
CA LEU A 116 -11.92 -10.51 -3.69
C LEU A 116 -12.45 -10.93 -2.31
N ASN A 117 -13.55 -11.68 -2.24
CA ASN A 117 -14.12 -12.17 -0.98
C ASN A 117 -13.30 -13.30 -0.31
N ARG A 118 -12.05 -13.53 -0.74
CA ARG A 118 -11.18 -14.56 -0.18
C ARG A 118 -10.21 -13.93 0.80
N GLU A 119 -9.92 -14.63 1.90
CA GLU A 119 -8.99 -14.21 2.96
C GLU A 119 -7.60 -13.80 2.46
N ASN A 120 -7.22 -14.19 1.23
CA ASN A 120 -5.98 -13.81 0.55
C ASN A 120 -6.27 -13.50 -0.93
N ALA A 121 -7.08 -12.48 -1.19
CA ALA A 121 -7.34 -12.02 -2.55
C ALA A 121 -6.05 -11.56 -3.23
N ALA A 122 -5.84 -11.99 -4.48
CA ALA A 122 -4.72 -11.58 -5.29
C ALA A 122 -5.27 -11.03 -6.62
N ALA A 123 -4.95 -9.77 -6.89
CA ALA A 123 -5.29 -9.12 -8.14
C ALA A 123 -4.01 -8.77 -8.89
N GLU A 124 -4.08 -8.84 -10.22
CA GLU A 124 -2.98 -8.48 -11.10
C GLU A 124 -3.46 -7.40 -12.06
N VAL A 125 -2.62 -6.39 -12.25
CA VAL A 125 -2.89 -5.27 -13.15
C VAL A 125 -1.77 -5.21 -14.16
N PHE A 126 -2.12 -5.39 -15.43
CA PHE A 126 -1.18 -5.35 -16.54
C PHE A 126 -1.23 -3.96 -17.18
N THR A 127 -0.06 -3.50 -17.60
CA THR A 127 0.09 -2.17 -18.18
C THR A 127 1.00 -2.20 -19.39
N ASP A 128 0.91 -1.17 -20.22
CA ASP A 128 1.86 -0.90 -21.29
C ASP A 128 3.00 0.05 -20.83
N LEU A 129 3.28 0.10 -19.52
CA LEU A 129 4.43 0.83 -18.99
C LEU A 129 5.73 0.10 -19.34
N PRO A 130 6.82 0.83 -19.67
CA PRO A 130 8.11 0.20 -19.86
C PRO A 130 8.61 -0.41 -18.55
N GLY A 131 9.18 -1.61 -18.64
CA GLY A 131 9.81 -2.30 -17.53
C GLY A 131 11.08 -1.62 -17.03
N GLY A 132 11.66 -2.18 -15.96
CA GLY A 132 12.94 -1.75 -15.41
C GLY A 132 12.87 -1.34 -13.94
N ARG A 133 13.96 -1.58 -13.20
CA ARG A 133 14.04 -1.38 -11.74
C ARG A 133 14.06 0.08 -11.31
N VAL A 134 14.36 1.00 -12.23
CA VAL A 134 14.54 2.43 -11.95
C VAL A 134 13.91 3.23 -13.09
N GLY A 135 12.96 4.11 -12.78
CA GLY A 135 12.33 4.98 -13.78
C GLY A 135 10.94 5.46 -13.38
N PRO A 136 10.34 6.36 -14.19
CA PRO A 136 9.02 6.95 -13.92
C PRO A 136 7.87 5.92 -13.92
N SER A 137 8.05 4.75 -14.55
CA SER A 137 7.08 3.64 -14.52
C SER A 137 6.76 3.17 -13.11
N ILE A 138 7.74 3.17 -12.19
CA ILE A 138 7.54 2.75 -10.80
C ILE A 138 6.60 3.73 -10.07
N GLY A 139 6.74 5.03 -10.33
CA GLY A 139 5.85 6.04 -9.77
C GLY A 139 4.41 5.88 -10.26
N GLN A 140 4.23 5.68 -11.58
CA GLN A 140 2.92 5.43 -12.17
C GLN A 140 2.30 4.12 -11.66
N ALA A 141 3.06 3.02 -11.62
CA ALA A 141 2.58 1.75 -11.11
C ALA A 141 2.14 1.83 -9.65
N ARG A 142 2.79 2.64 -8.81
CA ARG A 142 2.36 2.89 -7.43
C ARG A 142 1.05 3.68 -7.35
N LEU A 143 0.83 4.64 -8.24
CA LEU A 143 -0.47 5.33 -8.35
C LEU A 143 -1.57 4.34 -8.74
N ILE A 144 -1.32 3.45 -9.70
CA ILE A 144 -2.27 2.41 -10.11
C ILE A 144 -2.59 1.47 -8.94
N ALA A 145 -1.58 1.00 -8.20
CA ALA A 145 -1.78 0.16 -7.03
C ALA A 145 -2.58 0.87 -5.92
N GLY A 146 -2.31 2.16 -5.67
CA GLY A 146 -3.05 2.97 -4.70
C GLY A 146 -4.51 3.21 -5.11
N ALA A 147 -4.74 3.46 -6.40
CA ALA A 147 -6.08 3.59 -6.95
C ALA A 147 -6.88 2.28 -6.82
N PHE A 148 -6.24 1.13 -7.06
CA PHE A 148 -6.85 -0.19 -6.85
C PHE A 148 -7.27 -0.36 -5.38
N ALA A 149 -6.37 -0.03 -4.45
CA ALA A 149 -6.65 -0.08 -3.02
C ALA A 149 -7.71 0.91 -2.53
N SER A 150 -8.05 1.92 -3.32
CA SER A 150 -9.14 2.86 -3.02
C SER A 150 -10.49 2.39 -3.57
N CYS A 151 -10.47 1.52 -4.59
CA CYS A 151 -11.65 1.02 -5.29
C CYS A 151 -12.14 -0.33 -4.76
N TYR A 152 -11.24 -1.12 -4.19
CA TYR A 152 -11.48 -2.48 -3.76
C TYR A 152 -10.98 -2.69 -2.33
N GLU A 153 -11.62 -3.60 -1.60
CA GLU A 153 -11.30 -3.91 -0.20
C GLU A 153 -11.26 -5.44 0.00
N ALA A 154 -10.24 -5.93 0.72
CA ALA A 154 -10.13 -7.32 1.17
C ALA A 154 -9.32 -7.42 2.48
N ASP A 155 -9.58 -8.44 3.31
CA ASP A 155 -8.89 -8.57 4.61
C ASP A 155 -7.36 -8.70 4.47
N ASN A 156 -6.90 -9.44 3.44
CA ASN A 156 -5.48 -9.53 3.09
C ASN A 156 -5.22 -9.45 1.58
N GLY A 157 -5.90 -8.54 0.89
CA GLY A 157 -5.74 -8.33 -0.54
C GLY A 157 -4.33 -7.87 -0.92
N THR A 158 -3.83 -8.38 -2.03
CA THR A 158 -2.60 -7.88 -2.66
C THR A 158 -2.85 -7.63 -4.13
N VAL A 159 -2.49 -6.43 -4.59
CA VAL A 159 -2.46 -6.11 -6.01
C VAL A 159 -1.02 -6.08 -6.49
N THR A 160 -0.76 -6.64 -7.66
CA THR A 160 0.55 -6.56 -8.33
C THR A 160 0.38 -5.87 -9.67
N VAL A 161 1.21 -4.85 -9.93
CA VAL A 161 1.20 -4.11 -11.19
C VAL A 161 2.41 -4.53 -12.03
N TYR A 162 2.15 -4.99 -13.25
CA TYR A 162 3.13 -5.46 -14.20
C TYR A 162 3.36 -4.45 -15.35
N SER A 163 4.60 -4.40 -15.83
CA SER A 163 4.99 -3.68 -17.05
C SER A 163 4.57 -4.43 -18.32
N ALA A 164 4.78 -3.80 -19.48
CA ALA A 164 4.52 -4.39 -20.80
C ALA A 164 5.31 -5.69 -21.06
N ASP A 165 6.48 -5.81 -20.44
CA ASP A 165 7.34 -6.99 -20.55
C ASP A 165 7.03 -8.05 -19.46
N GLY A 166 5.96 -7.87 -18.68
CA GLY A 166 5.59 -8.79 -17.60
C GLY A 166 6.42 -8.65 -16.33
N ASN A 167 7.34 -7.67 -16.24
CA ASN A 167 8.10 -7.44 -15.02
C ASN A 167 7.23 -6.71 -13.98
N MET A 168 7.28 -7.15 -12.72
CA MET A 168 6.64 -6.46 -11.61
C MET A 168 7.21 -5.05 -11.44
N LEU A 169 6.33 -4.05 -11.40
CA LEU A 169 6.68 -2.64 -11.17
C LEU A 169 6.32 -2.17 -9.76
N ALA A 170 5.17 -2.61 -9.25
CA ALA A 170 4.69 -2.24 -7.93
C ALA A 170 3.79 -3.33 -7.33
N THR A 171 3.66 -3.31 -6.02
CA THR A 171 2.66 -4.08 -5.29
C THR A 171 1.97 -3.17 -4.27
N GLY A 172 0.71 -3.45 -3.98
CA GLY A 172 -0.11 -2.73 -3.02
C GLY A 172 -0.95 -3.69 -2.18
N ARG A 173 -1.39 -3.19 -1.03
CA ARG A 173 -2.35 -3.87 -0.15
C ARG A 173 -3.69 -3.17 -0.28
N PHE A 174 -4.76 -3.95 -0.32
CA PHE A 174 -6.14 -3.47 -0.39
C PHE A 174 -7.03 -4.43 0.40
#